data_AF-A0A7J6T7L8-F1
#
_entry.id   AF-A0A7J6T7L8-F1
#
_cell.length_a   1.000
_cell.length_b   1.000
_cell.length_c   1.000
_cell.angle_alpha   90.00
_cell.angle_beta   90.00
_cell.angle_gamma   90.00
#
_symmetry.space_group_name_H-M   'P 1'
#
loop_
_entity.id
_entity.type
_entity.pdbx_description
1 polymer ?
#
loop_
_entity_poly.entity_id
_entity_poly.type
_entity_poly.pdbx_seq_one_letter_code
_entity_poly.pdbx_strand_id
1 'polypeptide(L)'
;MGYMVKMDTKGAEDGSSSSSLVVSGLDTESGFPVALHCRWYRKYPQYCCRSRSEPLCEILGVRAEDTTYRISADDVGCMVMVEVECAESSYKGKTLLSEGPMEMDAATRRMLDNIIAAGGTRFQVQLIGDDGGEVDAMLQVMSNGVRLTVTAPRNSYEPMECCYSGEYPEVRIYPADHASRFDVIASEGARWKLKALSRQARDLAVLTIRSLKGLQLYGNSRALVEGELGEGGGRLVMSLEMERLRTRVAGLVGEAERLRRQCRKAVAEKQTLADQLTDTIEAYTQVMESGSSGISEAYRSAITEDVGVR
;
A
#
# COMPACT_ATOMS: atom_id res chain seq x y z
N MET A 1 36.19 30.14 -16.37
CA MET A 1 36.09 29.18 -15.25
C MET A 1 34.64 28.95 -14.88
N GLY A 2 34.11 27.84 -15.36
CA GLY A 2 32.82 27.29 -14.97
C GLY A 2 33.00 25.84 -14.55
N TYR A 3 32.07 25.31 -13.78
CA TYR A 3 32.05 23.91 -13.38
C TYR A 3 30.72 23.28 -13.78
N MET A 4 30.75 21.99 -14.05
CA MET A 4 29.57 21.19 -14.38
C MET A 4 29.26 20.28 -13.19
N VAL A 5 27.98 20.21 -12.81
CA VAL A 5 27.51 19.34 -11.75
C VAL A 5 26.62 18.26 -12.35
N LYS A 6 26.76 17.03 -11.87
CA LYS A 6 25.93 15.88 -12.23
C LYS A 6 25.46 15.17 -10.97
N MET A 7 24.22 14.68 -10.99
CA MET A 7 23.70 13.78 -9.97
C MET A 7 23.43 12.41 -10.61
N ASP A 8 23.94 11.36 -9.98
CA ASP A 8 23.80 9.97 -10.42
C ASP A 8 23.12 9.14 -9.35
N THR A 9 22.28 8.20 -9.79
CA THR A 9 21.68 7.19 -8.92
C THR A 9 22.59 5.97 -8.88
N LYS A 10 23.27 5.75 -7.76
CA LYS A 10 24.10 4.55 -7.53
C LYS A 10 23.23 3.46 -6.90
N GLY A 11 23.00 2.38 -7.64
CA GLY A 11 22.43 1.15 -7.09
C GLY A 11 23.44 0.45 -6.18
N ALA A 12 22.97 -0.35 -5.22
CA ALA A 12 23.89 -1.16 -4.42
C ALA A 12 24.50 -2.25 -5.30
N GLU A 13 25.82 -2.36 -5.29
CA GLU A 13 26.58 -3.38 -6.04
C GLU A 13 26.25 -4.81 -5.55
N ASP A 14 25.71 -4.95 -4.34
CA ASP A 14 25.45 -6.22 -3.67
C ASP A 14 24.04 -6.81 -3.93
N GLY A 15 23.31 -6.32 -4.94
CA GLY A 15 21.92 -6.72 -5.19
C GLY A 15 20.92 -6.24 -4.13
N SER A 16 21.39 -5.41 -3.19
CA SER A 16 20.56 -4.66 -2.25
C SER A 16 19.78 -3.58 -3.00
N SER A 17 18.49 -3.42 -2.72
CA SER A 17 17.64 -2.36 -3.29
C SER A 17 18.00 -0.95 -2.81
N SER A 18 19.15 -0.78 -2.16
CA SER A 18 19.56 0.47 -1.56
C SER A 18 20.13 1.43 -2.61
N SER A 19 19.28 2.32 -3.11
CA SER A 19 19.69 3.44 -3.95
C SER A 19 20.29 4.56 -3.10
N SER A 20 21.36 5.17 -3.63
CA SER A 20 21.95 6.40 -3.13
C SER A 20 22.08 7.39 -4.29
N LEU A 21 21.89 8.68 -4.01
CA LEU A 21 22.14 9.76 -4.95
C LEU A 21 23.53 10.31 -4.70
N VAL A 22 24.35 10.40 -5.74
CA VAL A 22 25.71 10.90 -5.67
C VAL A 22 25.83 12.12 -6.56
N VAL A 23 26.26 13.23 -5.98
CA VAL A 23 26.55 14.48 -6.68
C VAL A 23 28.03 14.55 -6.95
N SER A 24 28.40 14.89 -8.18
CA SER A 24 29.78 15.11 -8.57
C SER A 24 29.91 16.42 -9.35
N GLY A 25 31.03 17.09 -9.17
CA GLY A 25 31.37 18.35 -9.84
C GLY A 25 32.68 18.22 -10.59
N LEU A 26 32.74 18.73 -11.81
CA LEU A 26 33.95 18.76 -12.64
C LEU A 26 34.19 20.17 -13.15
N ASP A 27 35.43 20.65 -13.07
CA ASP A 27 35.83 21.89 -13.72
C ASP A 27 35.80 21.70 -15.25
N THR A 28 35.22 22.66 -15.96
CA THR A 28 34.96 22.52 -17.40
C THR A 28 36.21 22.70 -18.27
N GLU A 29 37.25 23.35 -17.74
CA GLU A 29 38.49 23.62 -18.48
C GLU A 29 39.52 22.51 -18.25
N SER A 30 39.69 22.09 -17.00
CA SER A 30 40.71 21.13 -16.58
C SER A 30 40.20 19.69 -16.48
N GLY A 31 38.89 19.49 -16.35
CA GLY A 31 38.27 18.17 -16.15
C GLY A 31 38.54 17.56 -14.77
N PHE A 32 39.12 18.30 -13.83
CA PHE A 32 39.37 17.83 -12.47
C PHE A 32 38.12 17.92 -11.58
N PRO A 33 37.99 17.04 -10.57
CA PRO A 33 36.90 17.11 -9.61
C PRO A 33 36.98 18.38 -8.78
N VAL A 34 35.82 18.97 -8.51
CA VAL A 34 35.66 20.19 -7.70
C VAL A 34 34.93 19.86 -6.42
N ALA A 35 35.37 20.44 -5.30
CA ALA A 35 34.70 20.27 -4.01
C ALA A 35 33.35 21.00 -3.99
N LEU A 36 32.32 20.34 -3.46
CA LEU A 36 30.93 20.82 -3.48
C LEU A 36 30.35 20.96 -2.07
N HIS A 37 29.53 21.99 -1.90
CA HIS A 37 28.57 22.11 -0.80
C HIS A 37 27.17 21.75 -1.29
N CYS A 38 26.53 20.79 -0.63
CA CYS A 38 25.23 20.24 -1.00
C CYS A 38 24.21 20.53 0.11
N ARG A 39 23.02 21.04 -0.27
CA ARG A 39 21.85 21.08 0.62
C ARG A 39 20.72 20.27 0.02
N TRP A 40 20.23 19.31 0.79
CA TRP A 40 19.27 18.32 0.32
C TRP A 40 17.84 18.68 0.74
N TYR A 41 16.89 18.53 -0.18
CA TYR A 41 15.49 18.88 0.01
C TYR A 41 14.55 17.78 -0.48
N ARG A 42 13.38 17.68 0.13
CA ARG A 42 12.23 16.96 -0.42
C ARG A 42 11.26 17.95 -1.03
N LYS A 43 10.82 17.64 -2.25
CA LYS A 43 9.71 18.31 -2.91
C LYS A 43 8.58 17.31 -3.10
N TYR A 44 7.41 17.66 -2.59
CA TYR A 44 6.22 16.82 -2.62
C TYR A 44 5.29 17.26 -3.76
N PRO A 45 5.18 16.50 -4.87
CA PRO A 45 4.44 16.94 -6.06
C PRO A 45 2.97 17.30 -5.81
N GLN A 46 2.37 16.71 -4.76
CA GLN A 46 0.96 16.85 -4.43
C GLN A 46 0.56 18.13 -3.69
N TYR A 47 1.52 18.86 -3.11
CA TYR A 47 1.23 20.19 -2.51
C TYR A 47 1.47 21.34 -3.51
N CYS A 48 1.97 21.03 -4.70
CA CYS A 48 2.29 22.00 -5.76
C CYS A 48 1.06 22.64 -6.45
N CYS A 49 -0.15 22.12 -6.23
CA CYS A 49 -1.34 22.57 -6.95
C CYS A 49 -2.14 23.70 -6.27
N ARG A 50 -1.74 24.21 -5.08
CA ARG A 50 -2.52 25.24 -4.37
C ARG A 50 -1.79 26.50 -3.87
N SER A 51 -0.45 26.56 -3.87
CA SER A 51 0.28 27.78 -3.44
C SER A 51 1.49 28.07 -4.34
N ARG A 52 1.69 29.36 -4.68
CA ARG A 52 2.76 29.86 -5.56
C ARG A 52 4.17 29.79 -4.95
N SER A 53 4.30 29.49 -3.66
CA SER A 53 5.58 29.19 -3.00
C SER A 53 5.58 27.72 -2.61
N GLU A 54 6.26 26.88 -3.39
CA GLU A 54 6.43 25.47 -3.08
C GLU A 54 7.33 25.33 -1.84
N PRO A 55 6.87 24.78 -0.71
CA PRO A 55 7.75 24.55 0.43
C PRO A 55 8.74 23.45 0.05
N LEU A 56 10.02 23.80 -0.01
CA LEU A 56 11.12 22.85 -0.04
C LEU A 56 11.39 22.43 1.39
N CYS A 57 11.24 21.14 1.68
CA CYS A 57 11.46 20.62 3.02
C CYS A 57 12.90 20.16 3.11
N GLU A 58 13.74 20.92 3.83
CA GLU A 58 15.14 20.57 4.04
C GLU A 58 15.26 19.22 4.73
N ILE A 59 16.12 18.35 4.20
CA ILE A 59 16.40 17.04 4.77
C ILE A 59 17.42 17.22 5.89
N LEU A 60 16.92 17.36 7.10
CA LEU A 60 17.75 17.57 8.29
C LEU A 60 18.70 16.40 8.53
N GLY A 61 19.89 16.72 9.06
CA GLY A 61 20.92 15.76 9.46
C GLY A 61 21.96 15.46 8.38
N VAL A 62 21.70 15.76 7.10
CA VAL A 62 22.70 15.60 6.04
C VAL A 62 23.67 16.77 6.09
N ARG A 63 24.99 16.49 6.14
CA ARG A 63 25.98 17.56 6.25
C ARG A 63 26.11 18.27 4.91
N ALA A 64 26.47 19.56 4.95
CA ALA A 64 26.69 20.33 3.73
C ALA A 64 27.82 19.78 2.85
N GLU A 65 28.73 18.99 3.43
CA GLU A 65 29.86 18.36 2.72
C GLU A 65 29.49 16.99 2.13
N ASP A 66 28.31 16.45 2.49
CA ASP A 66 27.88 15.14 2.02
C ASP A 66 27.36 15.25 0.59
N THR A 67 28.20 14.86 -0.36
CA THR A 67 27.84 14.73 -1.78
C THR A 67 27.01 13.49 -2.07
N THR A 68 26.81 12.62 -1.08
CA THR A 68 26.04 11.38 -1.21
C THR A 68 24.84 11.39 -0.27
N TYR A 69 23.65 11.23 -0.82
CA TYR A 69 22.41 11.08 -0.07
C TYR A 69 21.86 9.66 -0.17
N ARG A 70 21.44 9.10 0.96
CA ARG A 70 20.88 7.76 1.04
C ARG A 70 19.36 7.84 1.13
N ILE A 71 18.68 7.35 0.09
CA ILE A 71 17.22 7.38 -0.02
C ILE A 71 16.57 6.61 1.15
N SER A 72 15.56 7.15 1.81
CA SER A 72 14.88 6.49 2.93
C SER A 72 13.39 6.30 2.66
N ALA A 73 12.68 5.66 3.59
CA ALA A 73 11.23 5.60 3.55
C ALA A 73 10.53 6.98 3.52
N ASP A 74 11.19 8.07 3.93
CA ASP A 74 10.64 9.43 3.85
C ASP A 74 10.62 9.99 2.43
N ASP A 75 11.43 9.43 1.54
CA ASP A 75 11.57 9.93 0.17
C ASP A 75 10.56 9.29 -0.78
N VAL A 76 9.91 8.19 -0.37
CA VAL A 76 8.96 7.45 -1.22
C VAL A 76 7.81 8.37 -1.66
N GLY A 77 7.68 8.55 -2.97
CA GLY A 77 6.68 9.42 -3.60
C GLY A 77 7.08 10.89 -3.71
N CYS A 78 8.29 11.26 -3.26
CA CYS A 78 8.84 12.61 -3.25
C CYS A 78 9.88 12.78 -4.37
N MET A 79 10.10 14.01 -4.84
CA MET A 79 11.31 14.36 -5.58
C MET A 79 12.38 14.77 -4.59
N VAL A 80 13.54 14.15 -4.67
CA VAL A 80 14.71 14.56 -3.89
C VAL A 80 15.47 15.59 -4.72
N MET A 81 15.76 16.73 -4.12
CA MET A 81 16.48 17.82 -4.76
C MET A 81 17.74 18.15 -3.99
N VAL A 82 18.75 18.66 -4.68
CA VAL A 82 20.00 19.11 -4.08
C VAL A 82 20.40 20.45 -4.66
N GLU A 83 20.53 21.46 -3.79
CA GLU A 83 21.18 22.72 -4.12
C GLU A 83 22.68 22.52 -3.95
N VAL A 84 23.43 22.80 -5.02
CA VAL A 84 24.87 22.58 -5.10
C VAL A 84 25.56 23.89 -5.36
N GLU A 85 26.54 24.19 -4.51
CA GLU A 85 27.47 25.32 -4.64
C GLU A 85 28.91 24.79 -4.64
N CYS A 86 29.79 25.40 -5.42
CA CYS A 86 31.22 25.05 -5.36
C CYS A 86 31.82 25.57 -4.04
N ALA A 87 32.61 24.74 -3.36
CA ALA A 87 33.29 25.14 -2.13
C ALA A 87 34.45 26.13 -2.37
N GLU A 88 35.02 26.12 -3.58
CA GLU A 88 36.08 27.04 -3.97
C GLU A 88 35.52 28.41 -4.40
N SER A 89 36.08 29.49 -3.85
CA SER A 89 35.64 30.87 -4.07
C SER A 89 35.85 31.41 -5.49
N SER A 90 36.64 30.71 -6.30
CA SER A 90 36.90 30.99 -7.73
C SER A 90 35.67 30.77 -8.59
N TYR A 91 34.79 29.85 -8.19
CA TYR A 91 33.54 29.57 -8.89
C TYR A 91 32.37 30.24 -8.17
N LYS A 92 31.44 30.81 -8.95
CA LYS A 92 30.22 31.42 -8.42
C LYS A 92 29.02 30.77 -9.07
N GLY A 93 27.96 30.60 -8.28
CA GLY A 93 26.68 30.10 -8.75
C GLY A 93 26.14 28.99 -7.87
N LYS A 94 24.84 28.76 -8.01
CA LYS A 94 24.13 27.65 -7.39
C LYS A 94 23.36 26.91 -8.46
N THR A 95 23.41 25.60 -8.41
CA THR A 95 22.64 24.73 -9.29
C THR A 95 21.73 23.87 -8.45
N LEU A 96 20.48 23.74 -8.88
CA LEU A 96 19.53 22.81 -8.28
C LEU A 96 19.42 21.58 -9.19
N LEU A 97 19.68 20.40 -8.64
CA LEU A 97 19.45 19.13 -9.30
C LEU A 97 18.27 18.42 -8.63
N SER A 98 17.54 17.60 -9.37
CA SER A 98 16.38 16.88 -8.87
C SER A 98 16.29 15.47 -9.44
N GLU A 99 15.91 14.50 -8.61
CA GLU A 99 15.64 13.12 -8.98
C GLU A 99 14.29 12.69 -8.41
N GLY A 100 13.54 11.89 -9.17
CA GLY A 100 12.31 11.27 -8.71
C GLY A 100 11.09 11.54 -9.60
N PRO A 101 9.88 11.24 -9.11
CA PRO A 101 9.56 10.80 -7.75
C PRO A 101 10.17 9.46 -7.37
N MET A 102 10.63 9.30 -6.13
CA MET A 102 11.22 8.04 -5.69
C MET A 102 10.17 6.96 -5.59
N GLU A 103 10.43 5.84 -6.25
CA GLU A 103 9.55 4.69 -6.22
C GLU A 103 10.06 3.64 -5.22
N MET A 104 9.13 3.03 -4.51
CA MET A 104 9.41 1.82 -3.76
C MET A 104 9.57 0.65 -4.73
N ASP A 105 10.62 -0.15 -4.52
CA ASP A 105 10.87 -1.34 -5.33
C ASP A 105 9.73 -2.36 -5.25
N ALA A 106 9.59 -3.18 -6.29
CA ALA A 106 8.46 -4.09 -6.43
C ALA A 106 8.42 -5.19 -5.36
N ALA A 107 9.54 -5.55 -4.73
CA ALA A 107 9.58 -6.56 -3.69
C ALA A 107 9.12 -5.97 -2.34
N THR A 108 9.65 -4.81 -1.97
CA THR A 108 9.23 -4.07 -0.76
C THR A 108 7.75 -3.70 -0.84
N ARG A 109 7.26 -3.29 -2.03
CA ARG A 109 5.84 -3.01 -2.26
C ARG A 109 4.97 -4.23 -1.96
N ARG A 110 5.27 -5.38 -2.59
CA ARG A 110 4.54 -6.63 -2.35
C ARG A 110 4.58 -7.06 -0.89
N MET A 111 5.71 -6.88 -0.22
CA MET A 111 5.84 -7.21 1.20
C MET A 111 4.94 -6.32 2.06
N LEU A 112 4.94 -5.02 1.79
CA LEU A 112 4.06 -4.06 2.47
C LEU A 112 2.58 -4.39 2.24
N ASP A 113 2.18 -4.69 1.01
CA ASP A 113 0.81 -5.11 0.67
C ASP A 113 0.36 -6.32 1.48
N ASN A 114 1.22 -7.34 1.58
CA ASN A 114 0.95 -8.55 2.36
C ASN A 114 0.81 -8.24 3.86
N ILE A 115 1.67 -7.39 4.41
CA ILE A 115 1.62 -6.98 5.82
C ILE A 115 0.31 -6.24 6.12
N ILE A 116 -0.08 -5.32 5.23
CA ILE A 116 -1.32 -4.56 5.37
C ILE A 116 -2.54 -5.47 5.27
N ALA A 117 -2.54 -6.40 4.31
CA ALA A 117 -3.61 -7.39 4.15
C ALA A 117 -3.75 -8.30 5.39
N ALA A 118 -2.62 -8.65 6.04
CA ALA A 118 -2.59 -9.42 7.28
C ALA A 118 -2.98 -8.59 8.53
N GLY A 119 -3.08 -7.26 8.40
CA GLY A 119 -3.41 -6.36 9.50
C GLY A 119 -2.24 -6.05 10.45
N GLY A 120 -1.01 -6.34 10.05
CA GLY A 120 0.17 -6.07 10.86
C GLY A 120 1.32 -7.07 10.68
N THR A 121 2.44 -6.79 11.33
CA THR A 121 3.62 -7.68 11.38
C THR A 121 4.49 -7.38 12.61
N ARG A 122 5.59 -8.11 12.77
CA ARG A 122 6.57 -7.93 13.85
C ARG A 122 7.95 -7.68 13.27
N PHE A 123 8.69 -6.75 13.86
CA PHE A 123 10.05 -6.39 13.50
C PHE A 123 10.97 -6.62 14.69
N GLN A 124 12.03 -7.40 14.49
CA GLN A 124 13.13 -7.48 15.45
C GLN A 124 13.92 -6.17 15.42
N VAL A 125 14.06 -5.54 16.58
CA VAL A 125 14.72 -4.25 16.76
C VAL A 125 15.54 -4.25 18.04
N GLN A 126 16.39 -3.24 18.21
CA GLN A 126 17.05 -2.95 19.46
C GLN A 126 16.53 -1.61 19.98
N LEU A 127 16.09 -1.57 21.23
CA LEU A 127 15.77 -0.35 21.96
C LEU A 127 17.08 0.27 22.45
N ILE A 128 17.28 1.55 22.13
CA ILE A 128 18.44 2.33 22.53
C ILE A 128 18.06 3.14 23.79
N GLY A 129 18.68 2.81 24.91
CA GLY A 129 18.57 3.54 26.17
C GLY A 129 19.22 4.93 26.11
N ASP A 130 18.95 5.76 27.11
CA ASP A 130 19.52 7.12 27.19
C ASP A 130 21.02 7.13 27.48
N ASP A 131 21.53 6.05 28.07
CA ASP A 131 22.95 5.76 28.24
C ASP A 131 23.62 5.26 26.95
N GLY A 132 22.85 5.07 25.87
CA GLY A 132 23.30 4.48 24.61
C GLY A 132 23.35 2.96 24.62
N GLY A 133 22.91 2.31 25.71
CA GLY A 133 22.79 0.86 25.79
C GLY A 133 21.78 0.33 24.78
N GLU A 134 22.12 -0.75 24.07
CA GLU A 134 21.22 -1.38 23.10
C GLU A 134 20.64 -2.67 23.72
N VAL A 135 19.32 -2.79 23.70
CA VAL A 135 18.60 -3.93 24.28
C VAL A 135 17.67 -4.54 23.25
N ASP A 136 17.74 -5.86 23.06
CA ASP A 136 16.87 -6.53 22.09
C ASP A 136 15.39 -6.34 22.44
N ALA A 137 14.60 -6.04 21.42
CA ALA A 137 13.18 -5.79 21.52
C ALA A 137 12.43 -6.25 20.26
N MET A 138 11.11 -6.34 20.38
CA MET A 138 10.19 -6.68 19.31
C MET A 138 9.20 -5.55 19.11
N LEU A 139 9.22 -4.93 17.92
CA LEU A 139 8.23 -3.94 17.52
C LEU A 139 7.11 -4.64 16.74
N GLN A 140 5.95 -4.77 17.37
CA GLN A 140 4.74 -5.27 16.74
C GLN A 140 3.93 -4.09 16.19
N VAL A 141 3.72 -4.07 14.87
CA VAL A 141 2.91 -3.06 14.19
C VAL A 141 1.59 -3.71 13.80
N MET A 142 0.47 -3.15 14.26
CA MET A 142 -0.87 -3.71 14.14
C MET A 142 -1.82 -2.69 13.51
N SER A 143 -2.99 -3.12 13.05
CA SER A 143 -4.00 -2.24 12.46
C SER A 143 -4.55 -1.17 13.41
N ASN A 144 -4.43 -1.36 14.73
CA ASN A 144 -4.92 -0.44 15.76
C ASN A 144 -3.81 0.37 16.45
N GLY A 145 -2.53 0.12 16.14
CA GLY A 145 -1.41 0.77 16.81
C GLY A 145 -0.09 0.02 16.73
N VAL A 146 0.86 0.44 17.56
CA VAL A 146 2.18 -0.16 17.71
C VAL A 146 2.40 -0.61 19.13
N ARG A 147 3.08 -1.75 19.31
CA ARG A 147 3.49 -2.31 20.59
C ARG A 147 4.98 -2.62 20.55
N LEU A 148 5.71 -2.20 21.56
CA LEU A 148 7.12 -2.51 21.76
C LEU A 148 7.29 -3.40 22.99
N THR A 149 7.96 -4.54 22.82
CA THR A 149 8.23 -5.50 23.90
C THR A 149 9.73 -5.76 23.99
N VAL A 150 10.33 -5.46 25.15
CA VAL A 150 11.77 -5.71 25.40
C VAL A 150 11.98 -7.19 25.71
N THR A 151 12.93 -7.85 25.04
CA THR A 151 13.09 -9.31 25.10
C THR A 151 14.20 -9.81 26.04
N ALA A 152 15.12 -8.95 26.48
CA ALA A 152 16.23 -9.34 27.37
C ALA A 152 16.76 -8.16 28.21
N PRO A 153 17.43 -8.37 29.36
CA PRO A 153 17.69 -9.66 30.01
C PRO A 153 16.60 -10.09 31.00
N ARG A 154 15.45 -9.40 31.06
CA ARG A 154 14.30 -9.84 31.87
C ARG A 154 13.00 -9.55 31.11
N ASN A 155 12.14 -10.55 30.99
CA ASN A 155 10.73 -10.45 30.59
C ASN A 155 9.88 -9.58 31.56
N SER A 156 10.49 -8.57 32.21
CA SER A 156 9.89 -7.77 33.27
C SER A 156 9.42 -6.40 32.80
N TYR A 157 9.60 -6.06 31.52
CA TYR A 157 9.10 -4.80 30.99
C TYR A 157 7.67 -5.01 30.50
N GLU A 158 6.76 -4.21 31.04
CA GLU A 158 5.42 -4.10 30.50
C GLU A 158 5.50 -3.68 29.01
N PRO A 159 4.69 -4.29 28.13
CA PRO A 159 4.66 -3.90 26.74
C PRO A 159 4.26 -2.43 26.66
N MET A 160 5.06 -1.64 25.94
CA MET A 160 4.73 -0.24 25.67
C MET A 160 3.83 -0.20 24.43
N GLU A 161 2.67 0.42 24.53
CA GLU A 161 1.67 0.44 23.47
C GLU A 161 1.28 1.87 23.10
N CYS A 162 1.00 2.09 21.82
CA CYS A 162 0.53 3.35 21.29
C CYS A 162 -0.52 3.09 20.20
N CYS A 163 -1.73 3.57 20.41
CA CYS A 163 -2.79 3.52 19.41
C CYS A 163 -2.58 4.61 18.35
N TYR A 164 -3.04 4.36 17.12
CA TYR A 164 -3.01 5.39 16.08
C TYR A 164 -3.98 6.55 16.40
N SER A 165 -3.46 7.78 16.37
CA SER A 165 -4.16 9.05 16.46
C SER A 165 -3.62 10.02 15.39
N GLY A 166 -4.17 11.23 15.26
CA GLY A 166 -3.65 12.24 14.32
C GLY A 166 -2.15 12.50 14.56
N GLU A 167 -1.79 12.74 15.82
CA GLU A 167 -0.43 13.09 16.23
C GLU A 167 0.48 11.86 16.40
N TYR A 168 -0.06 10.73 16.87
CA TYR A 168 0.76 9.58 17.30
C TYR A 168 0.45 8.26 16.58
N PRO A 169 1.42 7.36 16.45
CA PRO A 169 2.84 7.61 16.64
C PRO A 169 3.36 8.50 15.50
N GLU A 170 4.37 9.30 15.82
CA GLU A 170 5.20 9.99 14.83
C GLU A 170 6.47 9.17 14.62
N VAL A 171 6.86 8.92 13.37
CA VAL A 171 8.05 8.13 13.05
C VAL A 171 9.07 9.01 12.34
N ARG A 172 10.28 9.11 12.91
CA ARG A 172 11.38 9.92 12.39
C ARG A 172 12.56 9.04 11.99
N ILE A 173 13.14 9.31 10.83
CA ILE A 173 14.35 8.67 10.34
C ILE A 173 15.47 9.72 10.34
N TYR A 174 16.68 9.31 10.72
CA TYR A 174 17.89 10.14 10.62
C TYR A 174 18.85 9.48 9.63
N PRO A 175 18.76 9.82 8.32
CA PRO A 175 19.50 9.10 7.28
C PRO A 175 21.02 9.21 7.39
N ALA A 176 21.51 10.31 7.95
CA ALA A 176 22.93 10.65 8.03
C ALA A 176 23.65 9.98 9.21
N ASP A 177 23.00 9.89 10.38
CA ASP A 177 23.66 9.39 11.59
C ASP A 177 23.85 7.87 11.54
N HIS A 178 22.77 7.13 11.27
CA HIS A 178 22.81 5.66 11.29
C HIS A 178 21.77 5.05 10.35
N ALA A 179 22.24 4.22 9.41
CA ALA A 179 21.41 3.67 8.33
C ALA A 179 20.23 2.79 8.80
N SER A 180 20.23 2.30 10.04
CA SER A 180 19.16 1.46 10.59
C SER A 180 18.45 2.03 11.82
N ARG A 181 18.80 3.24 12.29
CA ARG A 181 18.13 3.87 13.43
C ARG A 181 16.93 4.70 13.00
N PHE A 182 15.93 4.73 13.87
CA PHE A 182 14.69 5.50 13.71
C PHE A 182 14.03 5.68 15.08
N ASP A 183 13.20 6.70 15.20
CA ASP A 183 12.43 6.94 16.41
C ASP A 183 10.95 6.72 16.18
N VAL A 184 10.29 6.17 17.20
CA VAL A 184 8.84 6.12 17.31
C VAL A 184 8.44 6.98 18.50
N ILE A 185 7.82 8.11 18.24
CA ILE A 185 7.27 9.01 19.26
C ILE A 185 5.83 8.55 19.50
N ALA A 186 5.60 7.89 20.63
CA ALA A 186 4.34 7.25 21.00
C ALA A 186 3.36 8.20 21.73
N SER A 187 3.90 9.22 22.41
CA SER A 187 3.16 10.32 23.06
C SER A 187 4.13 11.48 23.32
N GLU A 188 3.64 12.61 23.86
CA GLU A 188 4.48 13.77 24.23
C GLU A 188 5.67 13.39 25.13
N GLY A 189 5.48 12.42 26.03
CA GLY A 189 6.51 11.96 26.97
C GLY A 189 7.19 10.64 26.59
N ALA A 190 6.74 9.96 25.54
CA ALA A 190 7.22 8.63 25.19
C ALA A 190 7.88 8.61 23.81
N ARG A 191 9.21 8.49 23.78
CA ARG A 191 10.01 8.33 22.57
C ARG A 191 10.83 7.04 22.64
N TRP A 192 10.62 6.17 21.68
CA TRP A 192 11.38 4.92 21.54
C TRP A 192 12.45 5.12 20.48
N LYS A 193 13.71 5.16 20.89
CA LYS A 193 14.87 5.17 19.98
C LYS A 193 15.15 3.73 19.57
N LEU A 194 14.95 3.41 18.29
CA LEU A 194 15.02 2.03 17.80
C LEU A 194 16.11 1.86 16.76
N LYS A 195 16.68 0.67 16.70
CA LYS A 195 17.62 0.23 15.68
C LYS A 195 17.14 -1.07 15.06
N ALA A 196 16.86 -1.05 13.76
CA ALA A 196 16.53 -2.27 13.02
C ALA A 196 17.78 -3.06 12.66
N LEU A 197 17.60 -4.34 12.28
CA LEU A 197 18.68 -5.21 11.80
C LEU A 197 19.33 -4.70 10.51
N SER A 198 18.59 -3.96 9.69
CA SER A 198 19.07 -3.38 8.43
C SER A 198 18.30 -2.11 8.09
N ARG A 199 18.83 -1.33 7.13
CA ARG A 199 18.13 -0.17 6.55
C ARG A 199 16.79 -0.57 5.93
N GLN A 200 16.76 -1.67 5.18
CA GLN A 200 15.53 -2.18 4.57
C GLN A 200 14.49 -2.56 5.64
N ALA A 201 14.91 -3.20 6.73
CA ALA A 201 14.01 -3.54 7.83
C ALA A 201 13.48 -2.28 8.54
N ARG A 202 14.32 -1.26 8.75
CA ARG A 202 13.91 0.06 9.24
C ARG A 202 12.85 0.66 8.32
N ASP A 203 13.18 0.80 7.04
CA ASP A 203 12.32 1.46 6.06
C ASP A 203 10.97 0.74 5.94
N LEU A 204 10.96 -0.59 5.90
CA LEU A 204 9.73 -1.38 5.92
C LEU A 204 8.92 -1.19 7.20
N ALA A 205 9.55 -1.14 8.37
CA ALA A 205 8.86 -0.86 9.63
C ALA A 205 8.20 0.53 9.62
N VAL A 206 8.94 1.56 9.19
CA VAL A 206 8.42 2.94 9.07
C VAL A 206 7.26 3.01 8.09
N LEU A 207 7.41 2.43 6.90
CA LEU A 207 6.34 2.38 5.89
C LEU A 207 5.12 1.63 6.40
N THR A 208 5.30 0.54 7.14
CA THR A 208 4.19 -0.23 7.73
C THR A 208 3.42 0.61 8.75
N ILE A 209 4.13 1.28 9.67
CA ILE A 209 3.49 2.15 10.68
C ILE A 209 2.70 3.27 10.01
N ARG A 210 3.30 3.98 9.05
CA ARG A 210 2.64 5.08 8.35
C ARG A 210 1.44 4.61 7.52
N SER A 211 1.55 3.45 6.88
CA SER A 211 0.47 2.90 6.06
C SER A 211 -0.72 2.49 6.92
N LEU A 212 -0.49 1.76 8.02
CA LEU A 212 -1.57 1.33 8.91
C LEU A 212 -2.17 2.51 9.69
N LYS A 213 -1.35 3.46 10.16
CA LYS A 213 -1.82 4.73 10.75
C LYS A 213 -2.71 5.48 9.77
N GLY A 214 -2.26 5.62 8.53
CA GLY A 214 -3.02 6.29 7.50
C GLY A 214 -4.32 5.59 7.14
N LEU A 215 -4.34 4.27 7.06
CA LEU A 215 -5.57 3.50 6.83
C LEU A 215 -6.57 3.68 7.98
N GLN A 216 -6.11 3.65 9.24
CA GLN A 216 -6.98 3.86 10.40
C GLN A 216 -7.57 5.28 10.40
N LEU A 217 -6.75 6.30 10.11
CA LEU A 217 -7.22 7.68 10.05
C LEU A 217 -8.07 7.97 8.80
N TYR A 218 -7.83 7.27 7.69
CA TYR A 218 -8.65 7.35 6.47
C TYR A 218 -10.08 6.87 6.73
N GLY A 219 -10.23 5.75 7.46
CA GLY A 219 -11.55 5.26 7.89
C GLY A 219 -12.37 6.29 8.67
N ASN A 220 -11.69 7.24 9.31
CA ASN A 220 -12.26 8.32 10.10
C ASN A 220 -12.32 9.67 9.36
N SER A 221 -12.36 9.69 8.02
CA SER A 221 -12.87 10.71 7.07
C SER A 221 -12.58 12.22 7.24
N ARG A 222 -11.91 12.68 8.30
CA ARG A 222 -11.66 14.12 8.57
C ARG A 222 -10.17 14.48 8.47
N ALA A 223 -9.26 13.55 8.76
CA ALA A 223 -7.81 13.77 8.75
C ALA A 223 -7.18 13.88 7.35
N LEU A 224 -7.87 13.45 6.29
CA LEU A 224 -7.35 13.51 4.91
C LEU A 224 -7.36 14.92 4.31
N VAL A 225 -8.16 15.82 4.87
CA VAL A 225 -8.32 17.18 4.32
C VAL A 225 -7.26 18.14 4.88
N GLU A 226 -6.62 17.81 6.02
CA GLU A 226 -5.82 18.76 6.80
C GLU A 226 -4.35 18.35 7.06
N GLY A 227 -3.79 17.38 6.31
CA GLY A 227 -2.32 17.21 6.26
C GLY A 227 -1.65 16.56 7.48
N GLU A 228 -2.41 15.97 8.40
CA GLU A 228 -1.89 15.39 9.66
C GLU A 228 -1.12 14.07 9.52
N LEU A 229 -1.16 13.43 8.34
CA LEU A 229 -0.48 12.15 8.10
C LEU A 229 1.03 12.28 7.81
N GLY A 230 1.58 13.49 7.90
CA GLY A 230 2.95 13.80 7.52
C GLY A 230 3.15 13.78 6.00
N GLU A 231 4.31 14.28 5.58
CA GLU A 231 4.62 14.50 4.17
C GLU A 231 4.84 13.15 3.45
N GLY A 232 3.95 12.78 2.53
CA GLY A 232 4.07 11.57 1.69
C GLY A 232 3.26 10.34 2.16
N GLY A 233 2.95 10.23 3.46
CA GLY A 233 2.21 9.09 4.02
C GLY A 233 0.79 8.92 3.45
N GLY A 234 0.06 10.03 3.27
CA GLY A 234 -1.29 10.01 2.73
C GLY A 234 -1.40 9.46 1.30
N ARG A 235 -0.37 9.68 0.45
CA ARG A 235 -0.38 9.18 -0.94
C ARG A 235 -0.15 7.68 -1.00
N LEU A 236 0.76 7.15 -0.19
CA LEU A 236 1.00 5.72 -0.11
C LEU A 236 -0.28 5.01 0.35
N VAL A 237 -0.90 5.51 1.42
CA VAL A 237 -2.16 5.00 1.95
C VAL A 237 -3.28 5.05 0.91
N MET A 238 -3.46 6.18 0.24
CA MET A 238 -4.50 6.32 -0.79
C MET A 238 -4.23 5.42 -2.00
N SER A 239 -2.96 5.25 -2.40
CA SER A 239 -2.61 4.38 -3.52
C SER A 239 -2.84 2.90 -3.18
N LEU A 240 -2.48 2.49 -1.96
CA LEU A 240 -2.71 1.14 -1.45
C LEU A 240 -4.20 0.84 -1.32
N GLU A 241 -4.99 1.77 -0.78
CA GLU A 241 -6.44 1.59 -0.65
C GLU A 241 -7.14 1.62 -2.01
N MET A 242 -6.71 2.46 -2.94
CA MET A 242 -7.21 2.46 -4.32
C MET A 242 -6.94 1.13 -5.02
N GLU A 243 -5.75 0.55 -4.86
CA GLU A 243 -5.42 -0.75 -5.47
C GLU A 243 -6.17 -1.91 -4.79
N ARG A 244 -6.37 -1.83 -3.46
CA ARG A 244 -7.22 -2.77 -2.72
C ARG A 244 -8.68 -2.71 -3.20
N LEU A 245 -9.23 -1.50 -3.34
CA LEU A 245 -10.57 -1.28 -3.85
C LEU A 245 -10.68 -1.76 -5.30
N ARG A 246 -9.69 -1.50 -6.14
CA ARG A 246 -9.62 -2.00 -7.52
C ARG A 246 -9.66 -3.52 -7.57
N THR A 247 -8.87 -4.19 -6.74
CA THR A 247 -8.84 -5.66 -6.65
C THR A 247 -10.19 -6.21 -6.16
N ARG A 248 -10.80 -5.58 -5.15
CA ARG A 248 -12.12 -5.96 -4.64
C ARG A 248 -13.22 -5.77 -5.69
N VAL A 249 -13.20 -4.67 -6.42
CA VAL A 249 -14.13 -4.40 -7.53
C VAL A 249 -13.97 -5.46 -8.63
N ALA A 250 -12.73 -5.78 -9.01
CA ALA A 250 -12.48 -6.84 -10.00
C ALA A 250 -13.03 -8.21 -9.54
N GLY A 251 -12.83 -8.57 -8.27
CA GLY A 251 -13.40 -9.79 -7.68
C GLY A 251 -14.93 -9.82 -7.72
N LEU A 252 -15.58 -8.72 -7.31
CA LEU A 252 -17.04 -8.58 -7.32
C LEU A 252 -17.62 -8.61 -8.74
N VAL A 253 -16.92 -8.04 -9.72
CA VAL A 253 -17.31 -8.12 -11.14
C VAL A 253 -17.26 -9.58 -11.61
N GLY A 254 -16.19 -10.32 -11.29
CA GLY A 254 -16.08 -11.74 -11.61
C GLY A 254 -17.19 -12.59 -10.97
N GLU A 255 -17.54 -12.31 -9.72
CA GLU A 255 -18.64 -12.99 -9.03
C GLU A 255 -20.01 -12.64 -9.65
N ALA A 256 -20.26 -11.37 -9.97
CA ALA A 256 -21.48 -10.95 -10.65
C ALA A 256 -21.65 -11.62 -12.01
N GLU A 257 -20.56 -11.77 -12.79
CA GLU A 257 -20.59 -12.53 -14.05
C GLU A 257 -20.91 -14.01 -13.84
N ARG A 258 -20.31 -14.64 -12.83
CA ARG A 258 -20.59 -16.04 -12.46
C ARG A 258 -22.08 -16.22 -12.11
N LEU A 259 -22.61 -15.36 -11.25
CA LEU A 259 -24.03 -15.39 -10.86
C LEU A 259 -24.96 -15.14 -12.05
N ARG A 260 -24.62 -14.24 -12.97
CA ARG A 260 -25.38 -14.03 -14.22
C ARG A 260 -25.41 -15.27 -15.11
N ARG A 261 -24.32 -16.05 -15.18
CA ARG A 261 -24.31 -17.33 -15.92
C ARG A 261 -25.20 -18.37 -15.26
N GLN A 262 -25.15 -18.49 -13.93
CA GLN A 262 -26.00 -19.39 -13.16
C GLN A 262 -27.49 -19.03 -13.31
N CYS A 263 -27.83 -17.75 -13.23
CA CYS A 263 -29.20 -17.27 -13.44
C CYS A 263 -29.70 -17.62 -14.85
N ARG A 264 -28.90 -17.37 -15.91
CA ARG A 264 -29.26 -17.78 -17.27
C ARG A 264 -29.48 -19.28 -17.41
N LYS A 265 -28.64 -20.11 -16.78
CA LYS A 265 -28.80 -21.57 -16.78
C LYS A 265 -30.10 -21.98 -16.09
N ALA A 266 -30.38 -21.44 -14.91
CA ALA A 266 -31.60 -21.74 -14.17
C ALA A 266 -32.86 -21.28 -14.92
N VAL A 267 -32.82 -20.14 -15.61
CA VAL A 267 -33.92 -19.67 -16.47
C VAL A 267 -34.15 -20.63 -17.65
N ALA A 268 -33.07 -21.09 -18.29
CA ALA A 268 -33.18 -22.07 -19.38
C ALA A 268 -33.75 -23.41 -18.89
N GLU A 269 -33.25 -23.95 -17.78
CA GLU A 269 -33.75 -25.18 -17.16
C GLU A 269 -35.22 -25.06 -16.76
N LYS A 270 -35.62 -23.92 -16.17
CA LYS A 270 -37.01 -23.62 -15.84
C LYS A 270 -37.89 -23.64 -17.09
N GLN A 271 -37.43 -23.04 -18.18
CA GLN A 271 -38.18 -23.03 -19.44
C GLN A 271 -38.33 -24.46 -19.98
N THR A 272 -37.25 -25.23 -20.03
CA THR A 272 -37.29 -26.64 -20.47
C THR A 272 -38.24 -27.49 -19.63
N LEU A 273 -38.26 -27.31 -18.31
CA LEU A 273 -39.20 -28.00 -17.42
C LEU A 273 -40.65 -27.57 -17.66
N ALA A 274 -40.89 -26.29 -17.95
CA ALA A 274 -42.23 -25.79 -18.27
C ALA A 274 -42.74 -26.35 -19.60
N ASP A 275 -41.86 -26.45 -20.60
CA ASP A 275 -42.18 -27.05 -21.90
C ASP A 275 -42.53 -28.55 -21.71
N GLN A 276 -41.70 -29.30 -20.97
CA GLN A 276 -41.96 -30.71 -20.63
C GLN A 276 -43.28 -30.94 -19.86
N LEU A 277 -43.63 -30.04 -18.93
CA LEU A 277 -44.90 -30.09 -18.21
C LEU A 277 -46.07 -29.87 -19.15
N THR A 278 -45.96 -28.91 -20.07
CA THR A 278 -46.98 -28.63 -21.10
C THR A 278 -47.18 -29.86 -21.99
N ASP A 279 -46.10 -30.43 -22.53
CA ASP A 279 -46.15 -31.64 -23.36
C ASP A 279 -46.81 -32.82 -22.62
N THR A 280 -46.50 -32.98 -21.34
CA THR A 280 -47.08 -34.03 -20.49
C THR A 280 -48.58 -33.83 -20.29
N ILE A 281 -49.01 -32.59 -20.01
CA ILE A 281 -50.43 -32.26 -19.85
C ILE A 281 -51.19 -32.50 -21.15
N GLU A 282 -50.62 -32.10 -22.29
CA GLU A 282 -51.23 -32.33 -23.61
C GLU A 282 -51.37 -33.82 -23.91
N ALA A 283 -50.32 -34.62 -23.65
CA ALA A 283 -50.36 -36.07 -23.83
C ALA A 283 -51.45 -36.74 -22.96
N TYR A 284 -51.57 -36.37 -21.67
CA TYR A 284 -52.64 -36.89 -20.81
C TYR A 284 -54.03 -36.45 -21.27
N THR A 285 -54.18 -35.20 -21.75
CA THR A 285 -55.45 -34.68 -22.26
C THR A 285 -55.90 -35.46 -23.50
N GLN A 286 -54.99 -35.73 -24.44
CA GLN A 286 -55.29 -36.56 -25.61
C GLN A 286 -55.70 -38.00 -25.24
N VAL A 287 -55.05 -38.61 -24.24
CA VAL A 287 -55.43 -39.94 -23.73
C VAL A 287 -56.83 -39.92 -23.12
N MET A 288 -57.18 -38.87 -22.37
CA MET A 288 -58.52 -38.73 -21.81
C MET A 288 -59.60 -38.54 -22.89
N GLU A 289 -59.33 -37.71 -23.92
CA GLU A 289 -60.25 -37.47 -25.03
C GLU A 289 -60.47 -38.73 -25.88
N SER A 290 -59.40 -39.45 -26.21
CA SER A 290 -59.47 -40.73 -26.95
C SER A 290 -60.07 -41.87 -26.13
N GLY A 291 -59.84 -41.91 -24.81
CA GLY A 291 -60.47 -42.88 -23.90
C GLY A 291 -61.99 -42.64 -23.70
N SER A 292 -62.42 -41.38 -23.74
CA SER A 292 -63.85 -41.01 -23.61
C SER A 292 -64.69 -41.38 -24.84
N SER A 293 -64.08 -41.41 -26.03
CA SER A 293 -64.74 -41.79 -27.28
C SER A 293 -64.93 -43.31 -27.40
N GLY A 294 -63.96 -44.11 -26.94
CA GLY A 294 -64.08 -45.58 -26.93
C GLY A 294 -65.06 -46.14 -25.87
N ILE A 295 -65.18 -45.51 -24.71
CA ILE A 295 -66.13 -45.95 -23.66
C ILE A 295 -67.57 -45.55 -24.03
N SER A 296 -67.77 -44.43 -24.73
CA SER A 296 -69.10 -44.00 -25.18
C SER A 296 -69.67 -44.87 -26.30
N GLU A 297 -68.84 -45.38 -27.23
CA GLU A 297 -69.27 -46.32 -28.27
C GLU A 297 -69.54 -47.73 -27.72
N ALA A 298 -68.72 -48.23 -26.79
CA ALA A 298 -68.96 -49.52 -26.14
C ALA A 298 -70.25 -49.52 -25.29
N TYR A 299 -70.57 -48.41 -24.60
CA TYR A 299 -71.83 -48.26 -23.87
C TYR A 299 -73.04 -48.06 -24.81
N ARG A 300 -72.89 -47.37 -25.95
CA ARG A 300 -73.97 -47.25 -26.96
C ARG A 300 -74.26 -48.57 -27.67
N SER A 301 -73.24 -49.40 -27.92
CA SER A 301 -73.41 -50.74 -28.49
C SER A 301 -74.08 -51.70 -27.50
N ALA A 302 -73.75 -51.62 -26.21
CA ALA A 302 -74.37 -52.47 -25.19
C ALA A 302 -75.85 -52.13 -24.90
N ILE A 303 -76.27 -50.87 -25.10
CA ILE A 303 -77.67 -50.45 -24.91
C ILE A 303 -78.55 -50.74 -26.14
N THR A 304 -77.95 -50.90 -27.34
CA THR A 304 -78.73 -51.20 -28.56
C THR A 304 -79.03 -52.68 -28.77
N GLU A 305 -78.32 -53.60 -28.10
CA GLU A 305 -78.63 -55.04 -28.16
C GLU A 305 -79.75 -55.50 -27.20
N ASP A 306 -80.15 -54.69 -26.20
CA ASP A 306 -81.14 -55.10 -25.18
C ASP A 306 -82.57 -54.56 -25.43
N VAL A 307 -82.83 -53.90 -26.57
CA VAL A 307 -84.16 -53.33 -26.92
C VAL A 307 -84.75 -53.99 -28.19
N GLY A 308 -84.08 -54.97 -28.77
CA GLY A 308 -84.54 -55.67 -29.96
C GLY A 308 -84.84 -57.14 -29.70
N VAL A 309 -86.11 -57.53 -29.85
CA VAL A 309 -86.65 -58.90 -30.00
C VAL A 309 -87.31 -59.50 -28.75
N ARG A 310 -88.63 -59.23 -28.68
CA ARG A 310 -89.77 -60.16 -28.44
C ARG A 310 -89.72 -61.16 -27.30
#